data_AF-A0A314V2T9-F1
#
_entry.id   AF-A0A314V2T9-F1
#
_cell.length_a   1.000
_cell.length_b   1.000
_cell.length_c   1.000
_cell.angle_alpha   90.00
_cell.angle_beta   90.00
_cell.angle_gamma   90.00
#
_symmetry.space_group_name_H-M   'P 1'
#
loop_
_entity.id
_entity.type
_entity.pdbx_description
1 polymer ?
#
loop_
_entity_poly.entity_id
_entity_poly.type
_entity_poly.pdbx_seq_one_letter_code
_entity_poly.pdbx_strand_id
1 'polypeptide(L)'
;MSPSTVESDKICFESIRGNIIPALIDNLKKARGSLSDNKEDNEKKIQIEKLRKDLIYIRLAFTGLGNFEESACDLFKILLKPQHSLDAPTQTPIHDSEAKKFLEYKLGVHSKVIMKLKLLIPSPHKMLLNKDNPLVLADIGKGPDSLPDLHFSKVFKDSPALKEFRVVYNSLSVITKLCLLCFAAIPANEAIKKRVLVHWWVGEGFVNPPC
;
A
#
# COMPACT_ATOMS: atom_id res chain seq x y z
N MET A 1 11.83 31.44 -43.50
CA MET A 1 10.95 31.53 -42.32
C MET A 1 10.67 30.10 -41.90
N SER A 2 11.47 29.58 -40.98
CA SER A 2 11.39 28.19 -40.51
C SER A 2 11.20 28.23 -39.01
N PRO A 3 10.13 27.64 -38.46
CA PRO A 3 9.99 27.49 -37.02
C PRO A 3 10.85 26.29 -36.60
N SER A 4 11.93 26.56 -35.87
CA SER A 4 12.66 25.54 -35.14
C SER A 4 11.79 25.05 -33.98
N THR A 5 11.19 23.88 -34.15
CA THR A 5 10.55 23.12 -33.08
C THR A 5 11.62 22.74 -32.06
N VAL A 6 11.60 23.37 -30.89
CA VAL A 6 12.35 22.91 -29.72
C VAL A 6 11.67 21.63 -29.25
N GLU A 7 12.21 20.50 -29.68
CA GLU A 7 11.86 19.18 -29.16
C GLU A 7 12.29 19.17 -27.69
N SER A 8 11.32 19.34 -26.78
CA SER A 8 11.55 19.07 -25.36
C SER A 8 11.86 17.59 -25.22
N ASP A 9 13.15 17.25 -25.17
CA ASP A 9 13.64 15.93 -24.80
C ASP A 9 12.90 15.48 -23.52
N LYS A 10 12.05 14.47 -23.67
CA LYS A 10 11.33 13.89 -22.54
C LYS A 10 12.37 13.34 -21.57
N ILE A 11 12.52 14.00 -20.43
CA ILE A 11 13.36 13.51 -19.35
C ILE A 11 12.77 12.17 -18.87
N CYS A 12 13.47 11.08 -19.14
CA CYS A 12 13.03 9.73 -18.77
C CYS A 12 13.19 9.48 -17.26
N PHE A 13 12.30 8.66 -16.68
CA PHE A 13 12.24 8.41 -15.24
C PHE A 13 13.55 7.81 -14.69
N GLU A 14 14.21 6.94 -15.46
CA GLU A 14 15.53 6.38 -15.15
C GLU A 14 16.61 7.46 -15.07
N SER A 15 16.57 8.46 -15.96
CA SER A 15 17.51 9.58 -15.96
C SER A 15 17.30 10.48 -14.74
N ILE A 16 16.04 10.70 -14.35
CA ILE A 16 15.68 11.46 -13.14
C ILE A 16 16.21 10.75 -11.89
N ARG A 17 15.97 9.44 -11.77
CA ARG A 17 16.38 8.62 -10.63
C ARG A 17 17.89 8.45 -10.54
N GLY A 18 18.55 8.14 -11.66
CA GLY A 18 19.95 7.75 -11.71
C GLY A 18 20.93 8.93 -11.72
N ASN A 19 20.58 10.04 -12.36
CA ASN A 19 21.54 11.11 -12.65
C ASN A 19 21.11 12.45 -12.04
N ILE A 20 19.86 12.87 -12.27
CA ILE A 20 19.43 14.24 -11.95
C ILE A 20 19.28 14.44 -10.43
N ILE A 21 18.54 13.58 -9.73
CA ILE A 21 18.34 13.73 -8.29
C ILE A 21 19.66 13.63 -7.51
N PRO A 22 20.55 12.64 -7.76
CA PRO A 22 21.86 12.59 -7.11
C PRO A 22 22.71 13.84 -7.36
N ALA A 23 22.77 14.34 -8.61
CA ALA A 23 23.54 15.54 -8.94
C ALA A 23 23.01 16.78 -8.19
N LEU A 24 21.69 16.94 -8.10
CA LEU A 24 21.08 18.04 -7.34
C LEU A 24 21.40 17.95 -5.84
N ILE A 25 21.34 16.75 -5.24
CA ILE A 25 21.70 16.54 -3.83
C ILE A 25 23.16 16.94 -3.57
N ASP A 26 24.08 16.57 -4.45
CA ASP A 26 25.50 16.91 -4.32
C ASP A 26 25.78 18.39 -4.53
N ASN A 27 25.09 19.03 -5.48
CA ASN A 27 25.17 20.47 -5.69
C ASN A 27 24.66 21.25 -4.47
N LEU A 28 23.56 20.83 -3.85
CA LEU A 28 23.08 21.41 -2.59
C LEU A 28 24.07 21.19 -1.43
N LYS A 29 24.75 20.03 -1.38
CA LYS A 29 25.81 19.78 -0.40
C LYS A 29 26.95 20.78 -0.54
N LYS A 30 27.40 21.01 -1.77
CA LYS A 30 28.49 21.95 -2.10
C LYS A 30 28.09 23.39 -1.81
N ALA A 31 26.89 23.80 -2.22
CA ALA A 31 26.34 25.13 -1.98
C ALA A 31 26.20 25.44 -0.47
N ARG A 32 25.84 24.45 0.34
CA ARG A 32 25.85 24.58 1.80
C ARG A 32 27.25 24.80 2.35
N GLY A 33 28.24 24.07 1.84
CA GLY A 33 29.64 24.15 2.28
C GLY A 33 30.34 25.46 1.95
N SER A 34 29.86 26.20 0.94
CA SER A 34 30.41 27.50 0.53
C SER A 34 29.89 28.70 1.31
N LEU A 35 28.94 28.52 2.22
CA LEU A 35 28.29 29.60 2.98
C LEU A 35 29.02 29.90 4.30
N SER A 36 29.16 31.18 4.64
CA SER A 36 29.83 31.64 5.87
C SER A 36 28.92 31.50 7.10
N ASP A 37 29.45 31.70 8.32
CA ASP A 37 28.70 31.62 9.58
C ASP A 37 28.10 32.97 9.99
N ASN A 38 27.59 33.74 9.03
CA ASN A 38 26.86 34.97 9.28
C ASN A 38 25.33 34.70 9.35
N LYS A 39 24.56 35.66 9.88
CA LYS A 39 23.12 35.50 10.11
C LYS A 39 22.32 35.21 8.82
N GLU A 40 22.69 35.85 7.71
CA GLU A 40 22.03 35.69 6.41
C GLU A 40 22.33 34.33 5.77
N ASP A 41 23.57 33.88 5.83
CA ASP A 41 24.03 32.61 5.29
C ASP A 41 23.51 31.42 6.12
N ASN A 42 23.30 31.59 7.43
CA ASN A 42 22.68 30.58 8.29
C ASN A 42 21.24 30.27 7.88
N GLU A 43 20.47 31.27 7.49
CA GLU A 43 19.10 31.07 7.01
C GLU A 43 19.08 30.34 5.65
N LYS A 44 20.00 30.71 4.75
CA LYS A 44 20.22 30.00 3.48
C LYS A 44 20.64 28.54 3.71
N LYS A 45 21.52 28.27 4.68
CA LYS A 45 21.93 26.90 5.08
C LYS A 45 20.72 26.05 5.52
N ILE A 46 19.81 26.61 6.31
CA ILE A 46 18.59 25.91 6.76
C ILE A 46 17.69 25.57 5.56
N GLN A 47 17.48 26.51 4.65
CA GLN A 47 16.65 26.28 3.46
C GLN A 47 17.26 25.23 2.53
N ILE A 48 18.58 25.28 2.31
CA ILE A 48 19.30 24.28 1.51
C ILE A 48 19.17 22.88 2.12
N GLU A 49 19.27 22.76 3.45
CA GLU A 49 19.09 21.47 4.13
C GLU A 49 17.68 20.93 4.05
N LYS A 50 16.66 21.80 4.14
CA LYS A 50 15.27 21.39 3.95
C LYS A 50 15.07 20.82 2.54
N LEU A 51 15.51 21.56 1.52
CA LEU A 51 15.39 21.13 0.12
C LEU A 51 16.17 19.83 -0.15
N ARG A 52 17.35 19.69 0.45
CA ARG A 52 18.16 18.47 0.37
C ARG A 52 17.41 17.26 0.96
N LYS A 53 16.78 17.42 2.13
CA LYS A 53 15.97 16.35 2.75
C LYS A 53 14.75 15.99 1.90
N ASP A 54 14.07 16.98 1.33
CA ASP A 54 12.94 16.76 0.43
C ASP A 54 13.36 15.98 -0.83
N LEU A 55 14.51 16.32 -1.44
CA LEU A 55 15.05 15.57 -2.58
C LEU A 55 15.48 14.14 -2.22
N ILE A 56 16.02 13.92 -1.01
CA ILE A 56 16.33 12.57 -0.53
C ILE A 56 15.05 11.75 -0.39
N TYR A 57 13.98 12.33 0.14
CA TYR A 57 12.68 11.69 0.24
C TYR A 57 12.13 11.29 -1.14
N ILE A 58 12.17 12.22 -2.11
CA ILE A 58 11.72 11.96 -3.49
C ILE A 58 12.54 10.82 -4.11
N ARG A 59 13.87 10.81 -3.91
CA ARG A 59 14.74 9.71 -4.39
C ARG A 59 14.35 8.35 -3.82
N LEU A 60 14.04 8.30 -2.53
CA LEU A 60 13.60 7.08 -1.86
C LEU A 60 12.25 6.61 -2.40
N ALA A 61 11.31 7.52 -2.63
CA ALA A 61 10.02 7.20 -3.24
C ALA A 61 10.17 6.60 -4.65
N PHE A 62 11.03 7.19 -5.49
CA PHE A 62 11.31 6.68 -6.84
C PHE A 62 12.03 5.33 -6.83
N THR A 63 12.84 5.07 -5.81
CA THR A 63 13.46 3.76 -5.60
C THR A 63 12.41 2.72 -5.22
N GLY A 64 11.47 3.06 -4.34
CA GLY A 64 10.31 2.21 -4.02
C GLY A 64 9.46 1.88 -5.25
N LEU A 65 9.25 2.85 -6.15
CA LEU A 65 8.52 2.64 -7.39
C LEU A 65 9.22 1.66 -8.34
N GLY A 66 10.55 1.77 -8.49
CA GLY A 66 11.31 0.83 -9.30
C GLY A 66 11.25 -0.60 -8.74
N ASN A 67 11.32 -0.75 -7.42
CA ASN A 67 11.21 -2.06 -6.77
C ASN A 67 9.79 -2.66 -6.94
N PHE A 68 8.77 -1.80 -6.92
CA PHE A 68 7.39 -2.20 -7.24
C PHE A 68 7.28 -2.70 -8.68
N GLU A 69 7.84 -1.95 -9.64
CA GLU A 69 7.81 -2.29 -11.06
C GLU A 69 8.48 -3.64 -11.34
N GLU A 70 9.64 -3.89 -10.75
CA GLU A 70 10.34 -5.17 -10.85
C GLU A 70 9.50 -6.32 -10.25
N SER A 71 8.98 -6.12 -9.04
CA SER A 71 8.13 -7.10 -8.36
C SER A 71 6.83 -7.40 -9.14
N ALA A 72 6.22 -6.37 -9.73
CA ALA A 72 5.04 -6.50 -10.57
C ALA A 72 5.37 -7.28 -11.84
N CYS A 73 6.47 -6.94 -12.52
CA CYS A 73 6.95 -7.66 -13.69
C CYS A 73 7.12 -9.16 -13.40
N ASP A 74 7.73 -9.52 -12.26
CA ASP A 74 7.92 -10.91 -11.88
C ASP A 74 6.60 -11.64 -11.58
N LEU A 75 5.65 -10.97 -10.94
CA LEU A 75 4.31 -11.51 -10.72
C LEU A 75 3.56 -11.73 -12.05
N PHE A 76 3.62 -10.79 -12.99
CA PHE A 76 3.01 -10.96 -14.30
C PHE A 76 3.69 -12.06 -15.13
N LYS A 77 5.02 -12.22 -15.04
CA LYS A 77 5.72 -13.37 -15.63
C LYS A 77 5.16 -14.70 -15.12
N ILE A 78 4.78 -14.79 -13.83
CA ILE A 78 4.13 -16.01 -13.29
C ILE A 78 2.77 -16.24 -13.95
N LEU A 79 1.95 -15.20 -14.12
CA LEU A 79 0.63 -15.32 -14.76
C LEU A 79 0.71 -15.70 -16.24
N LEU A 80 1.75 -15.23 -16.93
CA LEU A 80 1.97 -15.47 -18.35
C LEU A 80 2.60 -16.85 -18.65
N LYS A 81 3.01 -17.63 -17.65
CA LYS A 81 3.54 -18.97 -17.89
C LYS A 81 2.44 -19.88 -18.47
N PRO A 82 2.73 -20.68 -19.53
CA PRO A 82 1.74 -21.53 -20.19
C PRO A 82 1.00 -22.49 -19.24
N GLN A 83 1.70 -23.00 -18.21
CA GLN A 83 1.15 -23.87 -17.16
C GLN A 83 0.04 -23.21 -16.31
N HIS A 84 -0.08 -21.89 -16.35
CA HIS A 84 -1.08 -21.10 -15.63
C HIS A 84 -2.04 -20.36 -16.59
N SER A 85 -1.93 -20.58 -17.91
CA SER A 85 -2.89 -20.01 -18.87
C SER A 85 -4.29 -20.54 -18.58
N LEU A 86 -5.29 -19.66 -18.68
CA LEU A 86 -6.71 -20.00 -18.56
C LEU A 86 -7.27 -20.61 -19.85
N ASP A 87 -6.48 -20.67 -20.92
CA ASP A 87 -6.90 -21.31 -22.17
C ASP A 87 -7.20 -22.79 -21.92
N ALA A 88 -8.40 -23.21 -22.29
CA ALA A 88 -8.85 -24.59 -22.17
C ALA A 88 -8.06 -25.48 -23.13
N PRO A 89 -7.75 -26.75 -22.77
CA PRO A 89 -7.34 -27.73 -23.76
C PRO A 89 -8.50 -27.92 -24.73
N THR A 90 -8.32 -27.54 -25.98
CA THR A 90 -9.20 -27.94 -27.07
C THR A 90 -9.18 -29.46 -27.10
N GLN A 91 -10.36 -30.09 -26.93
CA GLN A 91 -10.66 -31.53 -27.06
C GLN A 91 -10.49 -32.40 -25.80
N THR A 92 -11.58 -32.62 -25.06
CA THR A 92 -12.37 -33.87 -24.97
C THR A 92 -13.16 -33.91 -23.65
N PRO A 93 -14.36 -34.54 -23.62
CA PRO A 93 -15.18 -34.61 -22.43
C PRO A 93 -14.60 -35.65 -21.46
N ILE A 94 -13.65 -35.23 -20.62
CA ILE A 94 -13.10 -36.04 -19.53
C ILE A 94 -13.69 -35.52 -18.22
N HIS A 95 -14.33 -36.44 -17.48
CA HIS A 95 -14.98 -36.30 -16.17
C HIS A 95 -14.96 -34.88 -15.55
N ASP A 96 -16.15 -34.26 -15.53
CA ASP A 96 -16.48 -32.95 -14.97
C ASP A 96 -15.78 -32.59 -13.63
N SER A 97 -15.51 -33.58 -12.78
CA SER A 97 -14.83 -33.44 -11.49
C SER A 97 -13.35 -33.05 -11.57
N GLU A 98 -12.59 -33.59 -12.53
CA GLU A 98 -11.14 -33.38 -12.64
C GLU A 98 -10.82 -32.04 -13.33
N ALA A 99 -11.61 -31.70 -14.35
CA ALA A 99 -11.56 -30.39 -15.01
C ALA A 99 -11.90 -29.25 -14.02
N LYS A 100 -12.88 -29.46 -13.14
CA LYS A 100 -13.26 -28.49 -12.10
C LYS A 100 -12.14 -28.26 -11.08
N LYS A 101 -11.51 -29.34 -10.58
CA LYS A 101 -10.36 -29.23 -9.66
C LYS A 101 -9.16 -28.52 -10.29
N PHE A 102 -8.91 -28.77 -11.57
CA PHE A 102 -7.85 -28.11 -12.32
C PHE A 102 -8.13 -26.60 -12.52
N LEU A 103 -9.37 -26.25 -12.82
CA LEU A 103 -9.82 -24.86 -12.93
C LEU A 103 -9.72 -24.12 -11.58
N GLU A 104 -10.15 -24.76 -10.48
CA GLU A 104 -10.04 -24.21 -9.12
C GLU A 104 -8.58 -23.96 -8.72
N TYR A 105 -7.67 -24.89 -9.04
CA TYR A 105 -6.25 -24.71 -8.83
C TYR A 105 -5.69 -23.51 -9.61
N LYS A 106 -6.03 -23.39 -10.90
CA LYS A 106 -5.60 -22.25 -11.74
C LYS A 106 -6.15 -20.92 -11.22
N LEU A 107 -7.44 -20.85 -10.89
CA LEU A 107 -8.04 -19.66 -10.29
C LEU A 107 -7.35 -19.28 -8.97
N GLY A 108 -6.98 -20.28 -8.16
CA GLY A 108 -6.23 -20.08 -6.92
C GLY A 108 -4.88 -19.41 -7.15
N VAL A 109 -4.13 -19.82 -8.17
CA VAL A 109 -2.84 -19.19 -8.54
C VAL A 109 -3.04 -17.75 -8.99
N HIS A 110 -4.01 -17.50 -9.89
CA HIS A 110 -4.30 -16.14 -10.38
C HIS A 110 -4.75 -15.21 -9.25
N SER A 111 -5.68 -15.65 -8.41
CA SER A 111 -6.16 -14.90 -7.24
C SER A 111 -5.02 -14.53 -6.29
N LYS A 112 -4.12 -15.49 -6.01
CA LYS A 112 -2.94 -15.26 -5.16
C LYS A 112 -1.98 -14.21 -5.75
N VAL A 113 -1.73 -14.26 -7.05
CA VAL A 113 -0.83 -13.31 -7.71
C VAL A 113 -1.46 -11.92 -7.79
N ILE A 114 -2.75 -11.83 -8.15
CA ILE A 114 -3.50 -10.56 -8.18
C ILE A 114 -3.55 -9.93 -6.79
N MET A 115 -3.75 -10.72 -5.74
CA MET A 115 -3.72 -10.24 -4.36
C MET A 115 -2.35 -9.69 -3.98
N LYS A 116 -1.26 -10.39 -4.32
CA LYS A 116 0.11 -9.89 -4.11
C LYS A 116 0.35 -8.57 -4.83
N LEU A 117 -0.09 -8.45 -6.08
CA LEU A 117 0.02 -7.22 -6.86
C LEU A 117 -0.77 -6.08 -6.20
N LYS A 118 -1.99 -6.34 -5.73
CA LYS A 118 -2.83 -5.37 -5.02
C LYS A 118 -2.17 -4.89 -3.72
N LEU A 119 -1.47 -5.75 -3.00
CA LEU A 119 -0.73 -5.39 -1.78
C LEU A 119 0.52 -4.57 -2.05
N LEU A 120 1.15 -4.78 -3.21
CA LEU A 120 2.33 -4.03 -3.64
C LEU A 120 1.98 -2.59 -4.07
N ILE A 121 0.75 -2.34 -4.54
CA ILE A 121 0.27 -0.99 -4.84
C ILE A 121 0.07 -0.25 -3.51
N PRO A 122 0.83 0.83 -3.22
CA PRO A 122 0.60 1.62 -2.03
C PRO A 122 -0.82 2.20 -2.10
N SER A 123 -1.64 1.95 -1.08
CA SER A 123 -2.93 2.62 -0.93
C SER A 123 -2.75 4.14 -1.05
N PRO A 124 -3.67 4.88 -1.70
CA PRO A 124 -3.61 6.35 -1.77
C PRO A 124 -3.43 7.01 -0.40
N HIS A 125 -3.91 6.38 0.67
CA HIS A 125 -3.74 6.84 2.05
C HIS A 125 -2.33 6.61 2.62
N LYS A 126 -1.55 5.66 2.08
CA LYS A 126 -0.13 5.46 2.43
C LYS A 126 0.80 6.49 1.80
N MET A 127 0.43 7.12 0.69
CA MET A 127 1.20 8.24 0.12
C MET A 127 1.09 9.51 0.97
N LEU A 128 0.05 9.62 1.79
CA LEU A 128 -0.21 10.77 2.68
C LEU A 128 0.41 10.63 4.07
N LEU A 129 0.84 9.42 4.46
CA LEU A 129 1.36 9.11 5.79
C LEU A 129 2.70 8.38 5.69
N ASN A 130 3.78 9.12 5.43
CA ASN A 130 5.08 8.67 5.92
C ASN A 130 6.04 9.85 6.06
N LYS A 131 6.19 10.35 7.30
CA LYS A 131 7.24 11.32 7.60
C LYS A 131 8.54 10.68 8.06
N ASP A 132 8.56 9.45 8.59
CA ASP A 132 9.78 9.00 9.28
C ASP A 132 10.19 7.52 9.24
N ASN A 133 9.55 6.54 8.57
CA ASN A 133 10.10 5.16 8.54
C ASN A 133 9.82 4.36 7.24
N PRO A 134 10.87 4.01 6.46
CA PRO A 134 10.82 2.93 5.48
C PRO A 134 11.25 1.61 6.13
N LEU A 135 10.62 0.50 5.73
CA LEU A 135 10.95 -0.90 6.09
C LEU A 135 10.29 -1.45 7.37
N VAL A 136 9.07 -1.98 7.24
CA VAL A 136 8.73 -3.30 7.82
C VAL A 136 7.71 -3.96 6.89
N LEU A 137 8.16 -4.90 6.05
CA LEU A 137 7.31 -5.99 5.59
C LEU A 137 8.18 -7.21 5.26
N ALA A 138 8.87 -7.71 6.28
CA ALA A 138 9.25 -9.11 6.31
C ALA A 138 8.21 -9.83 7.17
N ASP A 139 7.83 -11.01 6.69
CA ASP A 139 6.94 -12.01 7.31
C ASP A 139 5.44 -11.91 6.94
N ILE A 140 5.10 -12.51 5.79
CA ILE A 140 3.73 -13.00 5.52
C ILE A 140 3.86 -14.47 5.13
N GLY A 141 3.99 -15.31 6.15
CA GLY A 141 3.70 -16.74 6.10
C GLY A 141 2.37 -17.03 6.80
N LYS A 142 1.22 -16.73 6.18
CA LYS A 142 -0.07 -17.44 6.37
C LYS A 142 -1.18 -16.81 5.51
N GLY A 143 -1.95 -17.69 4.85
CA GLY A 143 -3.34 -17.57 4.36
C GLY A 143 -3.92 -16.24 3.81
N PRO A 144 -4.70 -16.27 2.71
CA PRO A 144 -5.35 -15.09 2.12
C PRO A 144 -6.50 -14.49 2.96
N ASP A 145 -7.01 -15.19 3.98
CA ASP A 145 -8.28 -14.81 4.63
C ASP A 145 -8.12 -14.23 6.05
N SER A 146 -6.90 -14.09 6.54
CA SER A 146 -6.63 -13.51 7.87
C SER A 146 -5.95 -12.16 7.72
N LEU A 147 -6.54 -11.10 8.31
CA LEU A 147 -5.78 -9.91 8.68
C LEU A 147 -4.47 -10.39 9.35
N PRO A 148 -3.28 -9.85 9.00
CA PRO A 148 -2.09 -10.19 9.75
C PRO A 148 -2.36 -9.93 11.24
N ASP A 149 -1.77 -10.75 12.11
CA ASP A 149 -1.87 -10.71 13.58
C ASP A 149 -1.25 -9.41 14.18
N LEU A 150 -1.67 -8.27 13.64
CA LEU A 150 -1.29 -6.91 13.96
C LEU A 150 -1.53 -6.64 15.44
N HIS A 151 -2.57 -7.26 16.02
CA HIS A 151 -2.91 -7.13 17.43
C HIS A 151 -1.86 -7.70 18.40
N PHE A 152 -0.95 -8.57 17.94
CA PHE A 152 0.19 -9.04 18.71
C PHE A 152 1.47 -8.23 18.47
N SER A 153 1.56 -7.50 17.35
CA SER A 153 2.76 -6.72 17.05
C SER A 153 2.89 -5.53 18.02
N LYS A 154 4.05 -5.42 18.68
CA LYS A 154 4.35 -4.27 19.58
C LYS A 154 4.24 -2.94 18.83
N VAL A 155 4.68 -2.91 17.57
CA VAL A 155 4.64 -1.73 16.70
C VAL A 155 3.22 -1.22 16.48
N PHE A 156 2.24 -2.11 16.29
CA PHE A 156 0.84 -1.71 16.13
C PHE A 156 0.22 -1.26 17.45
N LYS A 157 0.54 -1.93 18.57
CA LYS A 157 0.07 -1.54 19.91
C LYS A 157 0.48 -0.11 20.28
N ASP A 158 1.69 0.27 19.89
CA ASP A 158 2.26 1.59 20.18
C ASP A 158 1.92 2.65 19.12
N SER A 159 1.26 2.26 18.03
CA SER A 159 0.96 3.14 16.90
C SER A 159 0.02 4.30 17.31
N PRO A 160 0.26 5.52 16.80
CA PRO A 160 -0.62 6.67 17.05
C PRO A 160 -2.08 6.39 16.64
N ALA A 161 -2.28 5.73 15.50
CA ALA A 161 -3.61 5.40 15.00
C ALA A 161 -4.40 4.50 15.96
N LEU A 162 -3.77 3.47 16.55
CA LEU A 162 -4.44 2.63 17.54
C LEU A 162 -4.71 3.39 18.85
N LYS A 163 -3.80 4.28 19.27
CA LYS A 163 -3.99 5.13 20.45
C LYS A 163 -5.18 6.07 20.27
N GLU A 164 -5.26 6.77 19.14
CA GLU A 164 -6.39 7.63 18.78
C GLU A 164 -7.70 6.83 18.70
N PHE A 165 -7.68 5.68 18.01
CA PHE A 165 -8.83 4.79 17.96
C PHE A 165 -9.27 4.34 19.35
N ARG A 166 -8.33 3.98 20.24
CA ARG A 166 -8.64 3.56 21.62
C ARG A 166 -9.24 4.69 22.44
N VAL A 167 -8.78 5.93 22.28
CA VAL A 167 -9.36 7.11 22.94
C VAL A 167 -10.82 7.28 22.52
N VAL A 168 -11.10 7.24 21.21
CA VAL A 168 -12.47 7.35 20.68
C VAL A 168 -13.31 6.15 21.14
N TYR A 169 -12.79 4.93 21.03
CA TYR A 169 -13.49 3.73 21.46
C TYR A 169 -13.87 3.80 22.94
N ASN A 170 -12.95 4.24 23.80
CA ASN A 170 -13.19 4.33 25.24
C ASN A 170 -14.24 5.37 25.62
N SER A 171 -14.40 6.44 24.84
CA SER A 171 -15.44 7.46 25.09
C SER A 171 -16.85 7.02 24.67
N LEU A 172 -16.98 5.92 23.91
CA LEU A 172 -18.28 5.38 23.52
C LEU A 172 -19.06 4.77 24.69
N SER A 173 -20.39 4.83 24.59
CA SER A 173 -21.30 4.13 25.49
C SER A 173 -21.11 2.60 25.40
N VAL A 174 -21.51 1.87 26.44
CA VAL A 174 -21.39 0.40 26.49
C VAL A 174 -22.11 -0.25 25.29
N ILE A 175 -23.33 0.20 24.98
CA ILE A 175 -24.11 -0.31 23.85
C ILE A 175 -23.38 -0.08 22.53
N THR A 176 -22.87 1.14 22.31
CA THR A 176 -22.16 1.48 21.06
C THR A 176 -20.86 0.68 20.90
N LYS A 177 -20.14 0.40 22.00
CA LYS A 177 -18.96 -0.46 21.99
C LYS A 177 -19.31 -1.89 21.54
N LEU A 178 -20.35 -2.47 22.11
CA LEU A 178 -20.83 -3.81 21.75
C LEU A 178 -21.27 -3.88 20.28
N CYS A 179 -22.04 -2.89 19.81
CA CYS A 179 -22.46 -2.80 18.41
C CYS A 179 -21.25 -2.68 17.45
N LEU A 180 -20.23 -1.91 17.82
CA LEU A 180 -19.01 -1.75 17.03
C LEU A 180 -18.18 -3.04 16.98
N LEU A 181 -18.13 -3.81 18.08
CA LEU A 181 -17.43 -5.09 18.12
C LEU A 181 -18.04 -6.14 17.18
N CYS A 182 -19.34 -6.05 16.85
CA CYS A 182 -19.97 -6.96 15.89
C CYS A 182 -19.31 -6.94 14.51
N PHE A 183 -18.68 -5.82 14.12
CA PHE A 183 -17.95 -5.74 12.85
C PHE A 183 -16.71 -6.64 12.82
N ALA A 184 -16.17 -7.06 13.98
CA ALA A 184 -15.05 -7.99 14.04
C ALA A 184 -15.42 -9.42 13.61
N ALA A 185 -16.71 -9.78 13.64
CA ALA A 185 -17.20 -11.07 13.15
C ALA A 185 -17.33 -11.12 11.61
N ILE A 186 -17.14 -9.99 10.94
CA ILE A 186 -17.37 -9.84 9.51
C ILE A 186 -16.01 -9.81 8.78
N PRO A 187 -15.85 -10.53 7.66
CA PRO A 187 -14.63 -10.50 6.89
C PRO A 187 -14.23 -9.08 6.48
N ALA A 188 -12.92 -8.84 6.40
CA ALA A 188 -12.40 -7.55 6.01
C ALA A 188 -12.90 -7.16 4.61
N ASN A 189 -13.37 -5.91 4.48
CA ASN A 189 -13.79 -5.31 3.21
C ASN A 189 -15.08 -5.89 2.60
N GLU A 190 -15.89 -6.61 3.39
CA GLU A 190 -17.18 -7.15 2.98
C GLU A 190 -18.30 -6.10 3.04
N ALA A 191 -19.20 -6.11 2.06
CA ALA A 191 -20.34 -5.19 2.01
C ALA A 191 -21.49 -5.69 2.89
N ILE A 192 -21.81 -4.96 3.96
CA ILE A 192 -22.87 -5.34 4.90
C ILE A 192 -24.12 -4.50 4.68
N LYS A 193 -25.27 -5.17 4.54
CA LYS A 193 -26.57 -4.47 4.52
C LYS A 193 -26.92 -3.97 5.92
N LYS A 194 -27.22 -2.67 6.05
CA LYS A 194 -27.65 -2.04 7.32
C LYS A 194 -28.73 -2.83 8.07
N ARG A 195 -29.74 -3.34 7.34
CA ARG A 195 -30.85 -4.09 7.94
C ARG A 195 -30.37 -5.34 8.69
N VAL A 196 -29.39 -6.07 8.15
CA VAL A 196 -28.86 -7.30 8.76
C VAL A 196 -28.21 -6.98 10.09
N LEU A 197 -27.38 -5.93 10.11
CA LEU A 197 -26.66 -5.51 11.31
C LEU A 197 -27.61 -5.01 12.42
N VAL A 198 -28.66 -4.28 12.05
CA VAL A 198 -29.68 -3.83 13.02
C VAL A 198 -30.45 -5.03 13.60
N HIS A 199 -30.86 -5.99 12.78
CA HIS A 199 -31.54 -7.19 13.28
C HIS A 199 -30.63 -8.03 14.18
N TRP A 200 -29.33 -8.09 13.85
CA TRP A 200 -28.34 -8.72 14.71
C TRP A 200 -28.31 -8.03 16.08
N TRP A 201 -28.14 -6.71 16.12
CA TRP A 201 -28.05 -5.99 17.39
C TRP A 201 -29.34 -6.05 18.21
N VAL A 202 -30.51 -6.17 17.58
CA VAL A 202 -31.78 -6.45 18.26
C VAL A 202 -31.79 -7.87 18.84
N GLY A 203 -31.32 -8.86 18.09
CA GLY A 203 -31.22 -10.25 18.55
C GLY A 203 -30.28 -10.44 19.74
N GLU A 204 -29.20 -9.66 19.81
CA GLU A 204 -28.26 -9.62 20.94
C GLU A 204 -28.79 -8.78 22.13
N GLY A 205 -29.94 -8.10 21.97
CA GLY A 205 -30.50 -7.22 23.00
C GLY A 205 -29.73 -5.91 23.21
N PHE A 206 -28.87 -5.51 22.27
CA PHE A 206 -28.13 -4.25 22.36
C PHE A 206 -29.01 -3.04 22.06
N VAL A 207 -30.01 -3.21 21.21
CA VAL A 207 -30.92 -2.14 20.78
C VAL A 207 -32.34 -2.66 20.81
N ASN A 208 -33.27 -1.80 21.22
CA ASN A 208 -34.68 -2.11 21.14
C ASN A 208 -35.12 -2.19 19.67
N PRO A 209 -36.07 -3.09 19.34
CA PRO A 209 -36.65 -3.10 18.01
C PRO A 209 -37.23 -1.72 17.70
N PRO A 210 -37.06 -1.23 16.46
CA PRO A 210 -37.76 -0.02 16.05
C PRO A 210 -39.26 -0.24 16.22
N CYS A 211 -39.90 0.64 17.00
CA CYS A 211 -41.35 0.70 17.10
C CYS A 211 -41.99 0.98 15.73
#